data_AF-A0A3A5MJV5-F1
#
_entry.id   AF-A0A3A5MJV5-F1
#
_cell.length_a   1.000
_cell.length_b   1.000
_cell.length_c   1.000
_cell.angle_alpha   90.00
_cell.angle_beta   90.00
_cell.angle_gamma   90.00
#
_symmetry.space_group_name_H-M   'P 1'
#
loop_
_entity.id
_entity.type
_entity.pdbx_description
1 polymer ?
#
loop_
_entity_poly.entity_id
_entity_poly.type
_entity_poly.pdbx_seq_one_letter_code
_entity_poly.pdbx_strand_id
1 'polypeptide(L)'
;MGEGDENSVTAGDSAAPRRGIRPLLRRHPAVAAVVLVIVLVAAGFGGLQTYRAVAIATAQAAYNEALAQSRAAQTSAGVDVASAEDVLTAAETTLTDSEGKVLSEDPRTALAAALDLAEDQLTAAHDELAAAEDGIDDPTTDTAYFAPGDGLRQGSATLAGLHFDAASELRSITDTLAGPVQAVTDAVALWQAEYDRMVSERYTNNTHATGWYPELDECIGSVDVTAHYGVPTIAEHWSCGGREFPDDAGTIITLTGVHAGSYRVEGIAKMLNANRDSTADLPQGFDLLYQTCQNGQSSSMSFTGLTRIES
;
A
#
# COMPACT_ATOMS: atom_id res chain seq x y z
N MET A 1 -32.23 9.07 43.78
CA MET A 1 -31.93 7.81 44.51
C MET A 1 -30.42 7.80 44.75
N GLY A 2 -29.85 7.97 45.94
CA GLY A 2 -30.36 8.27 47.30
C GLY A 2 -29.70 9.56 47.85
N GLU A 3 -30.31 10.29 48.78
CA GLU A 3 -30.37 10.06 50.24
C GLU A 3 -28.99 10.06 50.90
N GLY A 4 -28.59 11.19 51.50
CA GLY A 4 -28.45 11.39 52.97
C GLY A 4 -27.03 11.96 53.20
N ASP A 5 -26.69 12.86 54.12
CA ASP A 5 -27.21 13.15 55.45
C ASP A 5 -26.98 14.62 55.86
N GLU A 6 -27.92 15.12 56.66
CA GLU A 6 -27.81 16.29 57.52
C GLU A 6 -26.85 16.04 58.70
N ASN A 7 -26.13 17.08 59.17
CA ASN A 7 -25.80 17.17 60.60
C ASN A 7 -25.51 18.60 61.10
N SER A 8 -26.52 19.14 61.78
CA SER A 8 -26.53 19.85 63.08
C SER A 8 -25.29 20.58 63.63
N VAL A 9 -25.44 21.91 63.76
CA VAL A 9 -25.32 22.78 64.96
C VAL A 9 -24.44 22.31 66.14
N THR A 10 -23.51 23.18 66.59
CA THR A 10 -23.39 23.56 68.03
C THR A 10 -22.91 25.01 68.18
N ALA A 11 -23.72 25.80 68.87
CA ALA A 11 -23.39 27.10 69.42
C ALA A 11 -22.61 26.91 70.74
N GLY A 12 -21.53 27.67 70.92
CA GLY A 12 -20.72 27.70 72.14
C GLY A 12 -20.37 29.13 72.49
N ASP A 13 -21.23 29.75 73.30
CA ASP A 13 -21.05 31.04 73.94
C ASP A 13 -20.04 30.92 75.09
N SER A 14 -19.03 31.79 75.13
CA SER A 14 -18.09 31.91 76.25
C SER A 14 -17.53 33.32 76.30
N ALA A 15 -18.30 34.19 76.95
CA ALA A 15 -17.88 35.50 77.40
C ALA A 15 -16.76 35.39 78.46
N ALA A 16 -15.64 36.08 78.23
CA ALA A 16 -14.55 36.27 79.19
C ALA A 16 -13.97 37.70 79.07
N PRO A 17 -13.35 38.24 80.14
CA PRO A 17 -13.53 39.63 80.55
C PRO A 17 -12.67 40.66 79.80
N ARG A 18 -13.31 41.80 79.49
CA ARG A 18 -12.68 43.05 79.05
C ARG A 18 -11.74 43.58 80.14
N ARG A 19 -10.44 43.31 80.01
CA ARG A 19 -9.39 44.10 80.67
C ARG A 19 -9.09 45.33 79.83
N GLY A 20 -9.44 46.50 80.36
CA GLY A 20 -9.15 47.80 79.76
C GLY A 20 -7.65 48.04 79.61
N ILE A 21 -7.15 47.90 78.38
CA ILE A 21 -5.84 48.40 78.00
C ILE A 21 -5.99 49.90 77.77
N ARG A 22 -5.44 50.69 78.69
CA ARG A 22 -5.36 52.15 78.60
C ARG A 22 -4.59 52.55 77.33
N PRO A 23 -5.11 53.48 76.50
CA PRO A 23 -4.42 53.94 75.30
C PRO A 23 -3.30 54.91 75.68
N LEU A 24 -2.06 54.41 75.75
CA LEU A 24 -0.85 55.25 75.68
C LEU A 24 -0.40 55.36 74.22
N LEU A 25 -1.20 56.03 73.40
CA LEU A 25 -0.79 56.51 72.07
C LEU A 25 -0.70 58.03 72.13
N ARG A 26 0.27 58.52 72.92
CA ARG A 26 0.68 59.92 72.93
C ARG A 26 1.92 60.05 72.03
N ARG A 27 1.67 60.56 70.82
CA ARG A 27 2.61 61.31 69.95
C ARG A 27 3.82 60.57 69.38
N HIS A 28 3.62 59.74 68.34
CA HIS A 28 4.57 59.62 67.23
C HIS A 28 3.83 59.38 65.89
N PRO A 29 3.35 60.43 65.19
CA PRO A 29 2.66 60.28 63.90
C PRO A 29 3.50 59.55 62.83
N ALA A 30 4.83 59.52 63.00
CA ALA A 30 5.76 58.77 62.15
C ALA A 30 5.55 57.24 62.23
N VAL A 31 5.22 56.67 63.39
CA VAL A 31 5.09 55.20 63.54
C VAL A 31 3.80 54.69 62.91
N ALA A 32 2.69 55.43 63.04
CA ALA A 32 1.42 55.09 62.39
C ALA A 32 1.52 55.17 60.85
N ALA A 33 2.24 56.16 60.32
CA ALA A 33 2.50 56.27 58.88
C ALA A 33 3.36 55.10 58.36
N VAL A 34 4.40 54.68 59.10
CA VAL A 34 5.25 53.54 58.72
C VAL A 34 4.46 52.23 58.71
N VAL A 35 3.62 51.97 59.71
CA VAL A 35 2.79 50.75 59.74
C VAL A 35 1.77 50.73 58.60
N LEU A 36 1.14 51.87 58.28
CA LEU A 36 0.22 51.97 57.15
C LEU A 36 0.92 51.70 55.81
N VAL A 37 2.13 52.26 55.61
CA VAL A 37 2.96 51.99 54.43
C VAL A 37 3.34 50.51 54.35
N ILE A 38 3.74 49.88 55.46
CA ILE A 38 4.09 48.45 55.48
C ILE A 38 2.86 47.58 55.14
N VAL A 39 1.68 47.89 55.66
CA VAL A 39 0.44 47.16 55.36
C VAL A 39 0.03 47.33 53.89
N LEU A 40 0.14 48.54 53.34
CA LEU A 40 -0.13 48.81 51.92
C LEU A 40 0.88 48.09 51.00
N VAL A 41 2.16 48.06 51.38
CA VAL A 41 3.20 47.32 50.65
C VAL A 41 2.95 45.80 50.75
N ALA A 42 2.57 45.27 51.91
CA ALA A 42 2.26 43.85 52.09
C ALA A 42 1.01 43.42 51.32
N ALA A 43 -0.06 44.23 51.35
CA ALA A 43 -1.28 43.99 50.57
C ALA A 43 -1.03 44.10 49.06
N GLY A 44 -0.24 45.08 48.63
CA GLY A 44 0.18 45.23 47.23
C GLY A 44 1.04 44.07 46.75
N PHE A 45 1.97 43.59 47.59
CA PHE A 45 2.79 42.41 47.27
C PHE A 45 1.94 41.14 47.20
N GLY A 46 0.99 40.94 48.13
CA GLY A 46 0.06 39.82 48.10
C GLY A 46 -0.80 39.78 46.83
N GLY A 47 -1.36 40.93 46.44
CA GLY A 47 -2.13 41.06 45.20
C GLY A 47 -1.31 40.84 43.93
N LEU A 48 -0.05 41.29 43.91
CA LEU A 48 0.86 41.05 42.78
C LEU A 48 1.19 39.56 42.65
N GLN A 49 1.44 38.86 43.75
CA GLN A 49 1.76 37.42 43.72
C GLN A 49 0.55 36.59 43.27
N THR A 50 -0.66 36.90 43.73
CA THR A 50 -1.87 36.20 43.28
C THR A 50 -2.15 36.47 41.80
N TYR A 51 -2.00 37.72 41.34
CA TYR A 51 -2.11 38.05 39.91
C TYR A 51 -1.11 37.27 39.06
N ARG A 52 0.17 37.23 39.45
CA ARG A 52 1.21 36.45 38.75
C ARG A 52 0.86 34.97 38.70
N ALA A 53 0.43 34.39 39.81
CA ALA A 53 0.04 32.98 39.87
C ALA A 53 -1.14 32.66 38.93
N VAL A 54 -2.18 33.50 38.91
CA VAL A 54 -3.33 33.34 38.01
C VAL A 54 -2.91 33.52 36.55
N ALA A 55 -2.13 34.56 36.22
CA ALA A 55 -1.68 34.81 34.86
C ALA A 55 -0.83 33.65 34.29
N ILE A 56 0.08 33.08 35.11
CA ILE A 56 0.86 31.90 34.74
C ILE A 56 -0.05 30.69 34.58
N ALA A 57 -0.97 30.43 35.52
CA ALA A 57 -1.87 29.28 35.43
C ALA A 57 -2.75 29.31 34.17
N THR A 58 -3.29 30.48 33.82
CA THR A 58 -4.06 30.64 32.58
C THR A 58 -3.20 30.47 31.33
N ALA A 59 -1.99 31.04 31.30
CA ALA A 59 -1.07 30.88 30.17
C ALA A 59 -0.60 29.42 30.02
N GLN A 60 -0.36 28.72 31.14
CA GLN A 60 0.00 27.30 31.15
C GLN A 60 -1.13 26.42 30.63
N ALA A 61 -2.38 26.70 31.03
CA ALA A 61 -3.53 25.98 30.54
C ALA A 61 -3.70 26.14 29.02
N ALA A 62 -3.56 27.36 28.50
CA ALA A 62 -3.62 27.63 27.06
C ALA A 62 -2.46 26.95 26.30
N TYR A 63 -1.24 27.00 26.84
CA TYR A 63 -0.09 26.30 26.27
C TYR A 63 -0.30 24.78 26.22
N ASN A 64 -0.75 24.17 27.33
CA ASN A 64 -0.99 22.73 27.38
C ASN A 64 -2.07 22.28 26.39
N GLU A 65 -3.13 23.08 26.23
CA GLU A 65 -4.18 22.82 25.24
C GLU A 65 -3.62 22.89 23.81
N ALA A 66 -2.89 23.96 23.48
CA ALA A 66 -2.25 24.11 22.16
C ALA A 66 -1.26 22.97 21.87
N LEU A 67 -0.49 22.54 22.87
CA LEU A 67 0.42 21.40 22.77
C LEU A 67 -0.33 20.08 22.51
N ALA A 68 -1.43 19.84 23.22
CA ALA A 68 -2.24 18.65 23.01
C ALA A 68 -2.86 18.63 21.59
N GLN A 69 -3.38 19.76 21.12
CA GLN A 69 -3.93 19.91 19.78
C GLN A 69 -2.85 19.71 18.70
N SER A 70 -1.69 20.33 18.85
CA SER A 70 -0.56 20.21 17.92
C SER A 70 -0.07 18.76 17.83
N ARG A 71 0.08 18.05 18.95
CA ARG A 71 0.46 16.61 18.96
C ARG A 71 -0.59 15.71 18.30
N ALA A 72 -1.87 16.00 18.52
CA ALA A 72 -2.95 15.25 17.86
C ALA A 72 -2.93 15.48 16.33
N ALA A 73 -2.70 16.72 15.89
CA ALA A 73 -2.55 17.06 14.48
C ALA A 73 -1.30 16.40 13.86
N GLN A 74 -0.16 16.43 14.55
CA GLN A 74 1.08 15.75 14.13
C GLN A 74 0.86 14.23 13.99
N THR A 75 0.16 13.61 14.95
CA THR A 75 -0.17 12.18 14.87
C THR A 75 -1.05 11.87 13.67
N SER A 76 -2.07 12.70 13.39
CA SER A 76 -2.92 12.54 12.21
C SER A 76 -2.14 12.70 10.92
N ALA A 77 -1.27 13.71 10.83
CA ALA A 77 -0.42 13.96 9.67
C ALA A 77 0.54 12.79 9.42
N GLY A 78 1.13 12.21 10.47
CA GLY A 78 1.95 11.00 10.37
C GLY A 78 1.18 9.78 9.82
N VAL A 79 -0.11 9.64 10.15
CA VAL A 79 -0.97 8.59 9.58
C VAL A 79 -1.23 8.85 8.09
N ASP A 80 -1.49 10.09 7.70
CA ASP A 80 -1.70 10.47 6.30
C ASP A 80 -0.42 10.21 5.46
N VAL A 81 0.77 10.53 6.00
CA VAL A 81 2.07 10.23 5.39
C VAL A 81 2.29 8.73 5.20
N ALA A 82 2.11 7.93 6.25
CA ALA A 82 2.28 6.48 6.15
C ALA A 82 1.31 5.85 5.14
N SER A 83 0.05 6.33 5.10
CA SER A 83 -0.91 5.86 4.10
C SER A 83 -0.51 6.23 2.67
N ALA A 84 0.11 7.39 2.45
CA ALA A 84 0.59 7.79 1.14
C ALA A 84 1.79 6.93 0.70
N GLU A 85 2.74 6.65 1.60
CA GLU A 85 3.89 5.75 1.35
C GLU A 85 3.44 4.36 0.89
N ASP A 86 2.42 3.78 1.52
CA ASP A 86 1.84 2.50 1.13
C ASP A 86 1.26 2.54 -0.30
N VAL A 87 0.57 3.64 -0.65
CA VAL A 87 -0.03 3.83 -1.98
C VAL A 87 1.05 4.02 -3.06
N LEU A 88 2.08 4.83 -2.79
CA LEU A 88 3.23 5.01 -3.70
C LEU A 88 3.93 3.67 -3.96
N THR A 89 4.24 2.91 -2.91
CA THR A 89 4.89 1.59 -3.01
C THR A 89 4.08 0.63 -3.90
N ALA A 90 2.75 0.61 -3.75
CA ALA A 90 1.88 -0.24 -4.58
C ALA A 90 1.87 0.20 -6.06
N ALA A 91 1.86 1.51 -6.31
CA ALA A 91 1.91 2.08 -7.65
C ALA A 91 3.27 1.84 -8.33
N GLU A 92 4.39 2.00 -7.62
CA GLU A 92 5.74 1.66 -8.08
C GLU A 92 5.88 0.18 -8.43
N THR A 93 5.28 -0.70 -7.61
CA THR A 93 5.24 -2.15 -7.88
C THR A 93 4.49 -2.42 -9.19
N THR A 94 3.33 -1.78 -9.40
CA THR A 94 2.58 -1.89 -10.66
C THR A 94 3.39 -1.40 -11.86
N LEU A 95 4.11 -0.29 -11.72
CA LEU A 95 5.00 0.23 -12.75
C LEU A 95 6.17 -0.74 -13.01
N THR A 96 6.75 -1.37 -11.99
CA THR A 96 7.87 -2.30 -12.16
C THR A 96 7.41 -3.60 -12.83
N ASP A 97 6.32 -4.20 -12.34
CA ASP A 97 5.83 -5.51 -12.80
C ASP A 97 5.32 -5.51 -14.24
N SER A 98 4.95 -4.33 -14.76
CA SER A 98 4.47 -4.13 -16.13
C SER A 98 5.60 -3.97 -17.16
N GLU A 99 6.87 -4.03 -16.78
CA GLU A 99 8.01 -3.81 -17.69
C GLU A 99 8.00 -4.83 -18.84
N GLY A 100 8.00 -4.33 -20.08
CA GLY A 100 7.94 -5.17 -21.29
C GLY A 100 6.61 -5.92 -21.49
N LYS A 101 5.61 -5.67 -20.64
CA LYS A 101 4.29 -6.32 -20.68
C LYS A 101 3.17 -5.35 -21.08
N VAL A 102 3.47 -4.39 -21.95
CA VAL A 102 2.48 -3.46 -22.50
C VAL A 102 2.69 -3.34 -24.01
N LEU A 103 1.62 -3.00 -24.74
CA LEU A 103 1.69 -2.79 -26.19
C LEU A 103 2.20 -1.38 -26.56
N SER A 104 2.08 -0.42 -25.64
CA SER A 104 2.62 0.95 -25.73
C SER A 104 3.12 1.38 -24.35
N GLU A 105 4.17 2.20 -24.32
CA GLU A 105 4.76 2.75 -23.08
C GLU A 105 4.00 3.97 -22.53
N ASP A 106 2.98 4.49 -23.23
CA ASP A 106 2.25 5.69 -22.80
C ASP A 106 1.63 5.56 -21.40
N PRO A 107 0.93 4.45 -21.03
CA PRO A 107 0.34 4.32 -19.70
C PRO A 107 1.38 4.27 -18.59
N ARG A 108 2.52 3.60 -18.84
CA ARG A 108 3.64 3.53 -17.91
C ARG A 108 4.28 4.90 -17.70
N THR A 109 4.46 5.66 -18.78
CA THR A 109 4.99 7.03 -18.74
C THR A 109 4.06 7.96 -17.94
N ALA A 110 2.74 7.82 -18.12
CA ALA A 110 1.76 8.59 -17.34
C ALA A 110 1.76 8.23 -15.85
N LEU A 111 1.89 6.94 -15.51
CA LEU A 111 2.03 6.50 -14.12
C LEU A 111 3.34 7.01 -13.49
N ALA A 112 4.46 6.94 -14.21
CA ALA A 112 5.74 7.46 -13.73
C ALA A 112 5.67 8.97 -13.43
N ALA A 113 5.09 9.78 -14.32
CA ALA A 113 4.93 11.21 -14.09
C ALA A 113 3.99 11.53 -12.90
N ALA A 114 2.99 10.68 -12.65
CA ALA A 114 2.11 10.82 -11.50
C ALA A 114 2.80 10.43 -10.18
N LEU A 115 3.68 9.41 -10.23
CA LEU A 115 4.53 9.02 -9.10
C LEU A 115 5.51 10.15 -8.74
N ASP A 116 6.20 10.74 -9.72
CA ASP A 116 7.13 11.88 -9.48
C ASP A 116 6.43 13.02 -8.73
N LEU A 117 5.21 13.39 -9.14
CA LEU A 117 4.42 14.43 -8.47
C LEU A 117 4.02 14.03 -7.04
N ALA A 118 3.65 12.77 -6.82
CA ALA A 118 3.25 12.26 -5.52
C ALA A 118 4.45 12.18 -4.55
N GLU A 119 5.64 11.84 -5.04
CA GLU A 119 6.90 11.86 -4.28
C GLU A 119 7.29 13.27 -3.84
N ASP A 120 7.13 14.28 -4.71
CA ASP A 120 7.34 15.69 -4.36
C ASP A 120 6.40 16.13 -3.22
N GLN A 121 5.12 15.74 -3.29
CA GLN A 121 4.12 16.02 -2.25
C GLN A 121 4.46 15.33 -0.92
N LEU A 122 4.86 14.07 -0.98
CA LEU A 122 5.27 13.29 0.20
C LEU A 122 6.50 13.91 0.87
N THR A 123 7.47 14.36 0.08
CA THR A 123 8.67 15.06 0.58
C THR A 123 8.28 16.34 1.32
N ALA A 124 7.38 17.15 0.76
CA ALA A 124 6.90 18.37 1.40
C ALA A 124 6.19 18.09 2.74
N ALA A 125 5.42 17.00 2.85
CA ALA A 125 4.77 16.59 4.09
C ALA A 125 5.76 16.10 5.15
N HIS A 126 6.82 15.39 4.76
CA HIS A 126 7.91 15.00 5.67
C HIS A 126 8.67 16.22 6.20
N ASP A 127 8.98 17.18 5.33
CA ASP A 127 9.64 18.44 5.73
C ASP A 127 8.77 19.25 6.72
N GLU A 128 7.45 19.28 6.49
CA GLU A 128 6.48 19.93 7.38
C GLU A 128 6.42 19.25 8.77
N LEU A 129 6.38 17.92 8.82
CA LEU A 129 6.43 17.15 10.07
C LEU A 129 7.72 17.37 10.85
N ALA A 130 8.86 17.39 10.16
CA ALA A 130 10.17 17.64 10.78
C ALA A 130 10.25 19.05 11.37
N ALA A 131 9.77 20.06 10.63
CA ALA A 131 9.70 21.44 11.13
C ALA A 131 8.77 21.58 12.36
N ALA A 132 7.68 20.82 12.41
CA ALA A 132 6.77 20.80 13.55
C ALA A 132 7.41 20.14 14.79
N GLU A 133 8.20 19.07 14.62
CA GLU A 133 8.94 18.42 15.71
C GLU A 133 9.91 19.40 16.37
N ASP A 134 10.71 20.11 15.57
CA ASP A 134 11.64 21.16 16.05
C ASP A 134 10.90 22.28 16.81
N GLY A 135 9.69 22.65 16.36
CA GLY A 135 8.89 23.70 16.99
C GLY A 135 8.23 23.31 18.31
N ILE A 136 7.95 22.02 18.52
CA ILE A 136 7.32 21.50 19.75
C ILE A 136 8.35 21.36 20.90
N ASP A 137 9.60 21.07 20.56
CA ASP A 137 10.66 20.74 21.52
C ASP A 137 11.44 21.96 22.06
N ASP A 138 11.07 23.18 21.70
CA ASP A 138 11.65 24.41 22.28
C ASP A 138 10.86 24.89 23.51
N PRO A 139 11.22 24.49 24.75
CA PRO A 139 10.48 24.88 25.94
C PRO A 139 10.62 26.37 26.20
N THR A 140 9.51 27.09 26.10
CA THR A 140 9.47 28.50 26.48
C THR A 140 9.61 28.64 27.99
N THR A 141 10.81 28.98 28.47
CA THR A 141 11.04 29.28 29.89
C THR A 141 10.55 30.69 30.22
N ASP A 142 9.52 30.80 31.05
CA ASP A 142 9.01 32.08 31.54
C ASP A 142 9.88 32.60 32.70
N THR A 143 10.91 33.37 32.37
CA THR A 143 11.82 33.99 33.36
C THR A 143 11.45 35.44 33.67
N ALA A 144 10.43 36.01 33.02
CA ALA A 144 10.10 37.43 33.13
C ALA A 144 9.32 37.75 34.42
N TYR A 145 9.86 38.65 35.26
CA TYR A 145 9.20 39.07 36.49
C TYR A 145 7.96 39.94 36.25
N PHE A 146 8.07 40.88 35.31
CA PHE A 146 7.04 41.89 35.02
C PHE A 146 6.03 41.49 33.94
N ALA A 147 6.25 40.36 33.27
CA ALA A 147 5.37 39.84 32.23
C ALA A 147 5.14 38.33 32.41
N PRO A 148 4.52 37.93 33.55
CA PRO A 148 4.29 36.52 33.85
C PRO A 148 3.45 35.85 32.77
N GLY A 149 3.94 34.73 32.25
CA GLY A 149 3.32 33.88 31.25
C GLY A 149 3.57 34.29 29.81
N ASP A 150 4.42 35.29 29.52
CA ASP A 150 4.68 35.74 28.14
C ASP A 150 5.31 34.63 27.28
N GLY A 151 6.29 33.90 27.83
CA GLY A 151 6.87 32.75 27.13
C GLY A 151 5.82 31.69 26.78
N LEU A 152 4.95 31.33 27.73
CA LEU A 152 3.87 30.37 27.52
C LEU A 152 2.86 30.83 26.48
N ARG A 153 2.51 32.13 26.46
CA ARG A 153 1.64 32.72 25.44
C ARG A 153 2.29 32.69 24.05
N GLN A 154 3.58 33.01 23.97
CA GLN A 154 4.34 32.93 22.72
C GLN A 154 4.42 31.49 22.22
N GLY A 155 4.76 30.54 23.09
CA GLY A 155 4.78 29.11 22.75
C GLY A 155 3.41 28.60 22.30
N SER A 156 2.33 29.01 22.97
CA SER A 156 0.97 28.68 22.56
C SER A 156 0.64 29.23 21.17
N ALA A 157 1.08 30.46 20.85
CA ALA A 157 0.89 31.04 19.52
C ALA A 157 1.73 30.34 18.45
N THR A 158 2.98 29.95 18.76
CA THR A 158 3.83 29.15 17.89
C THR A 158 3.17 27.80 17.59
N LEU A 159 2.73 27.06 18.62
CA LEU A 159 2.04 25.78 18.47
C LEU A 159 0.74 25.88 17.67
N ALA A 160 -0.02 26.96 17.87
CA ALA A 160 -1.25 27.22 17.12
C ALA A 160 -1.01 27.60 15.65
N GLY A 161 0.20 28.06 15.32
CA GLY A 161 0.63 28.37 13.96
C GLY A 161 1.23 27.17 13.22
N LEU A 162 1.41 26.03 13.88
CA LEU A 162 1.77 24.79 13.20
C LEU A 162 0.57 24.29 12.41
N HIS A 163 0.78 24.11 11.12
CA HIS A 163 -0.20 23.59 10.17
C HIS A 163 0.39 22.33 9.51
N PHE A 164 -0.50 21.46 9.04
CA PHE A 164 -0.15 20.20 8.40
C PHE A 164 -0.83 20.11 7.04
N ASP A 165 -0.72 21.19 6.27
CA ASP A 165 -1.46 21.38 5.02
C ASP A 165 -0.93 20.41 3.96
N ALA A 166 0.39 20.26 3.85
CA ALA A 166 1.02 19.33 2.91
C ALA A 166 0.63 17.87 3.24
N ALA A 167 0.68 17.49 4.53
CA ALA A 167 0.22 16.16 4.94
C ALA A 167 -1.28 15.92 4.63
N SER A 168 -2.12 16.96 4.75
CA SER A 168 -3.56 16.84 4.44
C SER A 168 -3.84 16.66 2.94
N GLU A 169 -3.01 17.26 2.08
CA GLU A 169 -3.09 17.12 0.61
C GLU A 169 -2.79 15.68 0.15
N LEU A 170 -1.99 14.92 0.92
CA LEU A 170 -1.65 13.53 0.61
C LEU A 170 -2.88 12.61 0.50
N ARG A 171 -4.01 12.97 1.14
CA ARG A 171 -5.26 12.20 1.00
C ARG A 171 -5.77 12.13 -0.44
N SER A 172 -5.36 13.08 -1.29
CA SER A 172 -5.70 13.10 -2.71
C SER A 172 -4.78 12.23 -3.59
N ILE A 173 -3.64 11.75 -3.06
CA ILE A 173 -2.69 10.92 -3.82
C ILE A 173 -3.36 9.61 -4.26
N THR A 174 -4.15 8.97 -3.40
CA THR A 174 -4.91 7.76 -3.74
C THR A 174 -5.77 7.97 -4.98
N ASP A 175 -6.54 9.05 -5.02
CA ASP A 175 -7.42 9.37 -6.16
C ASP A 175 -6.61 9.76 -7.40
N THR A 176 -5.48 10.46 -7.21
CA THR A 176 -4.60 10.91 -8.28
C THR A 176 -3.89 9.74 -8.97
N LEU A 177 -3.42 8.75 -8.21
CA LEU A 177 -2.73 7.56 -8.73
C LEU A 177 -3.68 6.47 -9.23
N ALA A 178 -4.94 6.42 -8.76
CA ALA A 178 -5.90 5.38 -9.16
C ALA A 178 -6.09 5.29 -10.68
N GLY A 179 -6.23 6.43 -11.37
CA GLY A 179 -6.40 6.47 -12.82
C GLY A 179 -5.19 5.91 -13.59
N PRO A 180 -3.97 6.45 -13.39
CA PRO A 180 -2.75 5.95 -14.02
C PRO A 180 -2.43 4.48 -13.70
N VAL A 181 -2.63 4.03 -12.46
CA VAL A 181 -2.46 2.62 -12.06
C VAL A 181 -3.40 1.72 -12.86
N GLN A 182 -4.69 2.07 -12.92
CA GLN A 182 -5.68 1.31 -13.70
C GLN A 182 -5.31 1.26 -15.19
N ALA A 183 -4.83 2.37 -15.75
CA ALA A 183 -4.41 2.43 -17.16
C ALA A 183 -3.24 1.46 -17.46
N VAL A 184 -2.28 1.32 -16.54
CA VAL A 184 -1.20 0.33 -16.67
C VAL A 184 -1.75 -1.10 -16.54
N THR A 185 -2.62 -1.36 -15.56
CA THR A 185 -3.26 -2.68 -15.41
C THR A 185 -4.02 -3.09 -16.67
N ASP A 186 -4.81 -2.18 -17.25
CA ASP A 186 -5.55 -2.43 -18.49
C ASP A 186 -4.60 -2.69 -19.68
N ALA A 187 -3.49 -1.94 -19.77
CA ALA A 187 -2.48 -2.13 -20.80
C ALA A 187 -1.77 -3.50 -20.71
N VAL A 188 -1.51 -3.98 -19.49
CA VAL A 188 -0.96 -5.33 -19.25
C VAL A 188 -1.96 -6.41 -19.65
N ALA A 189 -3.24 -6.24 -19.33
CA ALA A 189 -4.28 -7.19 -19.73
C ALA A 189 -4.40 -7.28 -21.27
N LEU A 190 -4.32 -6.14 -21.98
CA LEU A 190 -4.31 -6.11 -23.44
C LEU A 190 -3.08 -6.80 -24.03
N TRP A 191 -1.88 -6.55 -23.48
CA TRP A 191 -0.66 -7.23 -23.90
C TRP A 191 -0.76 -8.75 -23.69
N GLN A 192 -1.28 -9.19 -22.55
CA GLN A 192 -1.44 -10.62 -22.26
C GLN A 192 -2.39 -11.28 -23.26
N ALA A 193 -3.52 -10.65 -23.58
CA ALA A 193 -4.45 -11.16 -24.57
C ALA A 193 -3.81 -11.29 -25.97
N GLU A 194 -2.97 -10.32 -26.36
CA GLU A 194 -2.26 -10.37 -27.64
C GLU A 194 -1.15 -11.43 -27.65
N TYR A 195 -0.43 -11.60 -26.53
CA TYR A 195 0.53 -12.67 -26.35
C TYR A 195 -0.15 -14.05 -26.49
N ASP A 196 -1.27 -14.27 -25.80
CA ASP A 196 -2.02 -15.51 -25.86
C ASP A 196 -2.57 -15.78 -27.28
N ARG A 197 -3.02 -14.74 -27.99
CA ARG A 197 -3.40 -14.83 -29.41
C ARG A 197 -2.21 -15.29 -30.26
N MET A 198 -1.04 -14.66 -30.13
CA MET A 198 0.15 -15.04 -30.89
C MET A 198 0.61 -16.47 -30.57
N VAL A 199 0.56 -16.89 -29.31
CA VAL A 199 0.92 -18.26 -28.91
C VAL A 199 -0.06 -19.28 -29.49
N SER A 200 -1.37 -19.02 -29.41
CA SER A 200 -2.39 -19.93 -29.95
C SER A 200 -2.32 -20.05 -31.48
N GLU A 201 -2.10 -18.94 -32.19
CA GLU A 201 -1.94 -18.94 -33.65
C GLU A 201 -0.65 -19.63 -34.10
N ARG A 202 0.45 -19.45 -33.34
CA ARG A 202 1.76 -20.06 -33.65
C ARG A 202 1.72 -21.58 -33.69
N TYR A 203 0.85 -22.22 -32.90
CA TYR A 203 0.73 -23.67 -32.85
C TYR A 203 -0.61 -24.16 -33.39
N THR A 204 -0.97 -23.69 -34.59
CA THR A 204 -2.07 -24.25 -35.36
C THR A 204 -1.55 -25.36 -36.28
N ASN A 205 -1.98 -26.60 -36.06
CA ASN A 205 -1.72 -27.71 -36.99
C ASN A 205 -3.04 -28.17 -37.62
N ASN A 206 -3.06 -28.37 -38.93
CA ASN A 206 -4.22 -28.86 -39.65
C ASN A 206 -4.11 -30.37 -39.85
N THR A 207 -4.96 -31.15 -39.19
CA THR A 207 -5.08 -32.58 -39.48
C THR A 207 -5.96 -32.73 -40.72
N HIS A 208 -5.34 -32.74 -41.89
CA HIS A 208 -6.05 -32.54 -43.16
C HIS A 208 -6.79 -33.79 -43.66
N ALA A 209 -6.34 -34.99 -43.24
CA ALA A 209 -6.87 -36.26 -43.71
C ALA A 209 -6.80 -37.36 -42.65
N THR A 210 -7.51 -38.46 -42.91
CA THR A 210 -7.35 -39.74 -42.21
C THR A 210 -6.71 -40.73 -43.19
N GLY A 211 -5.61 -41.36 -42.81
CA GLY A 211 -4.81 -42.13 -43.77
C GLY A 211 -3.51 -42.70 -43.21
N TRP A 212 -2.51 -42.85 -44.07
CA TRP A 212 -1.17 -43.33 -43.73
C TRP A 212 -0.13 -42.65 -44.63
N TYR A 213 0.85 -43.40 -45.16
CA TYR A 213 1.96 -42.84 -45.94
C TYR A 213 1.56 -41.96 -47.12
N PRO A 214 0.59 -42.33 -47.99
CA PRO A 214 0.24 -41.48 -49.13
C PRO A 214 -0.18 -40.08 -48.71
N GLU A 215 -1.02 -39.97 -47.68
CA GLU A 215 -1.50 -38.69 -47.15
C GLU A 215 -0.39 -37.96 -46.36
N LEU A 216 0.45 -38.68 -45.61
CA LEU A 216 1.58 -38.08 -44.88
C LEU A 216 2.61 -37.46 -45.84
N ASP A 217 2.85 -38.10 -46.98
CA ASP A 217 3.80 -37.66 -48.01
C ASP A 217 3.32 -36.38 -48.74
N GLU A 218 2.06 -35.97 -48.59
CA GLU A 218 1.55 -34.71 -49.15
C GLU A 218 2.13 -33.49 -48.44
N CYS A 219 2.56 -33.62 -47.17
CA CYS A 219 3.24 -32.56 -46.42
C CYS A 219 2.47 -31.23 -46.35
N ILE A 220 1.16 -31.30 -46.14
CA ILE A 220 0.25 -30.15 -46.01
C ILE A 220 -0.46 -30.08 -44.65
N GLY A 221 0.07 -30.78 -43.65
CA GLY A 221 -0.46 -30.89 -42.30
C GLY A 221 -0.47 -32.32 -41.79
N SER A 222 -0.86 -32.49 -40.52
CA SER A 222 -0.97 -33.81 -39.90
C SER A 222 -1.99 -34.71 -40.58
N VAL A 223 -1.84 -36.01 -40.37
CA VAL A 223 -2.77 -37.05 -40.80
C VAL A 223 -3.20 -37.86 -39.59
N ASP A 224 -4.51 -38.11 -39.46
CA ASP A 224 -5.02 -39.07 -38.51
C ASP A 224 -4.66 -40.49 -38.95
N VAL A 225 -3.78 -41.11 -38.17
CA VAL A 225 -3.23 -42.45 -38.38
C VAL A 225 -3.75 -43.45 -37.33
N THR A 226 -4.83 -43.10 -36.63
CA THR A 226 -5.44 -43.92 -35.57
C THR A 226 -5.74 -45.34 -36.03
N ALA A 227 -6.21 -45.52 -37.27
CA ALA A 227 -6.52 -46.84 -37.82
C ALA A 227 -5.28 -47.75 -37.91
N HIS A 228 -4.08 -47.19 -38.07
CA HIS A 228 -2.82 -47.93 -38.11
C HIS A 228 -2.33 -48.31 -36.70
N TYR A 229 -2.45 -47.38 -35.75
CA TYR A 229 -1.89 -47.55 -34.41
C TYR A 229 -2.86 -48.17 -33.38
N GLY A 230 -4.17 -48.12 -33.63
CA GLY A 230 -5.20 -48.61 -32.71
C GLY A 230 -5.44 -47.70 -31.49
N VAL A 231 -4.74 -46.58 -31.40
CA VAL A 231 -4.92 -45.50 -30.42
C VAL A 231 -5.03 -44.16 -31.13
N PRO A 232 -5.82 -43.19 -30.63
CA PRO A 232 -5.95 -41.88 -31.24
C PRO A 232 -4.59 -41.23 -31.50
N THR A 233 -4.20 -41.11 -32.76
CA THR A 233 -2.88 -40.61 -33.14
C THR A 233 -2.96 -39.82 -34.44
N ILE A 234 -2.39 -38.62 -34.44
CA ILE A 234 -2.05 -37.88 -35.64
C ILE A 234 -0.54 -37.95 -35.87
N ALA A 235 -0.11 -37.89 -37.12
CA ALA A 235 1.30 -37.95 -37.48
C ALA A 235 1.65 -36.91 -38.55
N GLU A 236 2.90 -36.48 -38.54
CA GLU A 236 3.48 -35.64 -39.59
C GLU A 236 4.98 -35.94 -39.76
N HIS A 237 5.46 -35.87 -41.00
CA HIS A 237 6.90 -35.99 -41.27
C HIS A 237 7.67 -34.87 -40.58
N TRP A 238 8.86 -35.20 -40.07
CA TRP A 238 9.73 -34.24 -39.39
C TRP A 238 9.99 -32.97 -40.17
N SER A 239 10.25 -33.11 -41.48
CA SER A 239 10.54 -31.97 -42.36
C SER A 239 9.31 -31.21 -42.82
N CYS A 240 8.10 -31.67 -42.51
CA CYS A 240 6.85 -31.12 -43.04
C CYS A 240 6.01 -30.35 -41.99
N GLY A 241 6.55 -30.15 -40.79
CA GLY A 241 5.87 -29.53 -39.64
C GLY A 241 6.14 -30.28 -38.34
N GLY A 242 6.54 -31.55 -38.45
CA GLY A 242 6.96 -32.41 -37.34
C GLY A 242 8.01 -31.80 -36.41
N ARG A 243 9.01 -31.12 -36.96
CA ARG A 243 10.10 -30.50 -36.20
C ARG A 243 9.65 -29.31 -35.36
N GLU A 244 8.66 -28.57 -35.85
CA GLU A 244 8.16 -27.34 -35.24
C GLU A 244 7.02 -27.61 -34.25
N PHE A 245 6.53 -28.85 -34.18
CA PHE A 245 5.49 -29.21 -33.23
C PHE A 245 6.02 -29.14 -31.78
N PRO A 246 5.30 -28.46 -30.87
CA PRO A 246 5.78 -28.24 -29.51
C PRO A 246 5.88 -29.55 -28.73
N ASP A 247 6.99 -29.72 -28.01
CA ASP A 247 7.26 -30.83 -27.10
C ASP A 247 7.34 -30.40 -25.62
N ASP A 248 7.24 -29.11 -25.34
CA ASP A 248 7.15 -28.56 -23.99
C ASP A 248 5.75 -28.77 -23.39
N ALA A 249 5.71 -29.47 -22.25
CA ALA A 249 4.49 -29.71 -21.49
C ALA A 249 3.83 -28.38 -21.04
N GLY A 250 2.50 -28.30 -21.13
CA GLY A 250 1.72 -27.10 -20.84
C GLY A 250 1.45 -26.21 -22.06
N THR A 251 2.14 -26.42 -23.19
CA THR A 251 1.88 -25.66 -24.43
C THR A 251 0.47 -25.91 -24.91
N ILE A 252 -0.27 -24.84 -25.23
CA ILE A 252 -1.61 -24.95 -25.82
C ILE A 252 -1.49 -24.86 -27.35
N ILE A 253 -2.09 -25.82 -28.03
CA ILE A 253 -2.14 -25.89 -29.49
C ILE A 253 -3.59 -25.90 -29.97
N THR A 254 -3.78 -25.46 -31.20
CA THR A 254 -5.07 -25.56 -31.89
C THR A 254 -4.93 -26.57 -33.02
N LEU A 255 -5.72 -27.63 -32.98
CA LEU A 255 -5.90 -28.52 -34.12
C LEU A 255 -7.08 -28.05 -34.96
N THR A 256 -6.91 -28.04 -36.27
CA THR A 256 -7.98 -27.83 -37.25
C THR A 256 -8.18 -29.09 -38.10
N GLY A 257 -9.30 -29.20 -38.80
CA GLY A 257 -9.62 -30.40 -39.59
C GLY A 257 -10.08 -31.58 -38.73
N VAL A 258 -9.50 -32.77 -38.97
CA VAL A 258 -9.76 -33.98 -38.17
C VAL A 258 -9.23 -33.78 -36.75
N HIS A 259 -9.97 -34.22 -35.74
CA HIS A 259 -9.64 -33.95 -34.33
C HIS A 259 -9.55 -32.45 -33.99
N ALA A 260 -10.29 -31.58 -34.68
CA ALA A 260 -10.27 -30.14 -34.39
C ALA A 260 -10.62 -29.83 -32.93
N GLY A 261 -9.94 -28.83 -32.37
CA GLY A 261 -10.12 -28.37 -30.99
C GLY A 261 -8.82 -27.86 -30.37
N SER A 262 -8.91 -27.40 -29.13
CA SER A 262 -7.75 -26.97 -28.35
C SER A 262 -7.20 -28.13 -27.52
N TYR A 263 -5.88 -28.29 -27.54
CA TYR A 263 -5.19 -29.34 -26.81
C TYR A 263 -4.06 -28.75 -25.98
N ARG A 264 -3.85 -29.31 -24.79
CA ARG A 264 -2.63 -29.11 -24.01
C ARG A 264 -1.63 -30.20 -24.36
N VAL A 265 -0.41 -29.80 -24.67
CA VAL A 265 0.74 -30.69 -24.81
C VAL A 265 1.16 -31.19 -23.43
N GLU A 266 1.26 -32.50 -23.27
CA GLU A 266 1.75 -33.15 -22.03
C GLU A 266 3.25 -33.50 -22.12
N GLY A 267 3.88 -33.11 -23.23
CA GLY A 267 5.28 -33.40 -23.58
C GLY A 267 5.47 -34.74 -24.29
N ILE A 268 6.73 -35.08 -24.60
CA ILE A 268 7.07 -36.37 -25.21
C ILE A 268 6.79 -37.49 -24.21
N ALA A 269 5.68 -38.19 -24.42
CA ALA A 269 5.26 -39.32 -23.59
C ALA A 269 6.16 -40.54 -23.82
N LYS A 270 6.66 -40.74 -25.04
CA LYS A 270 7.57 -41.84 -25.36
C LYS A 270 8.40 -41.59 -26.62
N MET A 271 9.62 -42.12 -26.61
CA MET A 271 10.47 -42.29 -27.80
C MET A 271 10.49 -43.77 -28.18
N LEU A 272 10.19 -44.09 -29.43
CA LEU A 272 10.12 -45.46 -29.96
C LEU A 272 10.98 -45.65 -31.21
N ASN A 273 11.40 -46.88 -31.44
CA ASN A 273 12.14 -47.32 -32.62
C ASN A 273 11.27 -48.27 -33.45
N ALA A 274 10.94 -47.88 -34.68
CA ALA A 274 10.02 -48.63 -35.55
C ALA A 274 10.49 -50.06 -35.88
N ASN A 275 11.78 -50.36 -35.71
CA ASN A 275 12.33 -51.70 -35.99
C ASN A 275 12.31 -52.62 -34.75
N ARG A 276 11.96 -52.11 -33.57
CA ARG A 276 12.04 -52.85 -32.30
C ARG A 276 10.73 -52.82 -31.52
N ASP A 277 10.07 -51.66 -31.52
CA ASP A 277 8.86 -51.42 -30.76
C ASP A 277 7.63 -51.65 -31.65
N SER A 278 6.51 -51.98 -31.01
CA SER A 278 5.24 -52.31 -31.64
C SER A 278 4.13 -51.33 -31.22
N THR A 279 2.94 -51.48 -31.78
CA THR A 279 1.78 -50.67 -31.37
C THR A 279 1.36 -50.92 -29.91
N ALA A 280 1.70 -52.09 -29.34
CA ALA A 280 1.47 -52.38 -27.93
C ALA A 280 2.34 -51.52 -26.99
N ASP A 281 3.41 -50.91 -27.52
CA ASP A 281 4.32 -50.06 -26.77
C ASP A 281 3.90 -48.59 -26.76
N LEU A 282 2.82 -48.23 -27.46
CA LEU A 282 2.35 -46.85 -27.55
C LEU A 282 1.85 -46.35 -26.18
N PRO A 283 2.17 -45.11 -25.81
CA PRO A 283 1.67 -44.51 -24.58
C PRO A 283 0.13 -44.43 -24.60
N GLN A 284 -0.49 -44.60 -23.43
CA GLN A 284 -1.93 -44.60 -23.25
C GLN A 284 -2.34 -43.47 -22.30
N GLY A 285 -3.64 -43.17 -22.22
CA GLY A 285 -4.18 -42.20 -21.25
C GLY A 285 -4.16 -40.75 -21.73
N PHE A 286 -3.90 -40.52 -23.01
CA PHE A 286 -4.02 -39.22 -23.68
C PHE A 286 -5.25 -39.22 -24.59
N ASP A 287 -5.83 -38.04 -24.83
CA ASP A 287 -6.95 -37.91 -25.77
C ASP A 287 -6.48 -38.06 -27.22
N LEU A 288 -5.24 -37.65 -27.49
CA LEU A 288 -4.59 -37.78 -28.80
C LEU A 288 -3.07 -37.90 -28.62
N LEU A 289 -2.41 -38.63 -29.52
CA LEU A 289 -0.96 -38.61 -29.66
C LEU A 289 -0.56 -37.84 -30.93
N TYR A 290 0.55 -37.11 -30.86
CA TYR A 290 1.23 -36.57 -32.03
C TYR A 290 2.52 -37.34 -32.28
N GLN A 291 2.67 -37.92 -33.47
CA GLN A 291 3.82 -38.70 -33.87
C GLN A 291 4.66 -37.98 -34.91
N THR A 292 5.98 -37.95 -34.70
CA THR A 292 6.93 -37.57 -35.75
C THR A 292 8.24 -38.37 -35.62
N CYS A 293 9.00 -38.48 -36.71
CA CYS A 293 10.28 -39.20 -36.75
C CYS A 293 11.43 -38.20 -36.59
N GLN A 294 11.99 -38.05 -35.38
CA GLN A 294 13.04 -37.06 -35.09
C GLN A 294 14.18 -37.14 -36.10
N ASN A 295 14.55 -35.99 -36.68
CA ASN A 295 15.55 -35.88 -37.75
C ASN A 295 15.28 -36.77 -38.99
N GLY A 296 14.02 -37.12 -39.24
CA GLY A 296 13.60 -38.02 -40.32
C GLY A 296 13.95 -39.49 -40.07
N GLN A 297 14.29 -39.89 -38.85
CA GLN A 297 14.75 -41.25 -38.53
C GLN A 297 13.65 -42.08 -37.86
N SER A 298 13.25 -43.18 -38.50
CA SER A 298 12.27 -44.13 -37.94
C SER A 298 12.79 -44.89 -36.70
N SER A 299 14.10 -44.85 -36.45
CA SER A 299 14.70 -45.36 -35.21
C SER A 299 14.47 -44.46 -34.00
N SER A 300 13.90 -43.27 -34.19
CA SER A 300 13.70 -42.25 -33.16
C SER A 300 12.36 -41.52 -33.36
N MET A 301 11.25 -42.26 -33.25
CA MET A 301 9.90 -41.71 -33.32
C MET A 301 9.49 -41.12 -31.97
N SER A 302 9.16 -39.83 -31.94
CA SER A 302 8.59 -39.20 -30.76
C SER A 302 7.07 -39.30 -30.79
N PHE A 303 6.48 -39.65 -29.65
CA PHE A 303 5.04 -39.57 -29.39
C PHE A 303 4.80 -38.54 -28.31
N THR A 304 4.26 -37.38 -28.70
CA THR A 304 3.87 -36.30 -27.80
C THR A 304 2.42 -36.52 -27.37
N GLY A 305 2.17 -36.52 -26.06
CA GLY A 305 0.83 -36.67 -25.51
C GLY A 305 0.03 -35.36 -25.61
N LEU A 306 -1.24 -35.46 -25.97
CA LEU A 306 -2.17 -34.32 -26.03
C LEU A 306 -3.41 -34.62 -25.20
N THR A 307 -3.76 -33.68 -24.31
CA THR A 307 -5.01 -33.68 -23.56
C THR A 307 -5.92 -32.61 -24.13
N ARG A 308 -7.17 -32.96 -24.46
CA ARG A 308 -8.14 -32.02 -24.97
C ARG A 308 -8.55 -31.06 -23.85
N ILE A 309 -8.58 -29.77 -24.14
CA ILE A 309 -9.13 -28.77 -23.23
C ILE A 309 -10.55 -28.51 -23.72
N GLU A 310 -11.54 -28.95 -22.94
CA GLU A 310 -12.93 -28.61 -23.23
C GLU A 310 -13.12 -27.10 -23.13
N SER A 311 -13.72 -26.51 -24.17
CA SER A 311 -14.22 -25.14 -24.19
C SER A 311 -15.60 -25.05 -23.54
#